data_AF-A0AA47MEJ2-F1
#
_entry.id   AF-A0AA47MEJ2-F1
#
_cell.length_a   1.000
_cell.length_b   1.000
_cell.length_c   1.000
_cell.angle_alpha   90.00
_cell.angle_beta   90.00
_cell.angle_gamma   90.00
#
_symmetry.space_group_name_H-M   'P 1'
#
loop_
_entity.id
_entity.type
_entity.pdbx_description
1 polymer ?
#
loop_
_entity_poly.entity_id
_entity_poly.type
_entity_poly.pdbx_seq_one_letter_code
_entity_poly.pdbx_strand_id
1 'polypeptide(L)'
;MASSSGNDDDLTIPRAAINKMIKETLPNVRVANDARELVVNCCTEFIHLVSSEANEICNKSEKKTISPEHVINALESLGFGSYITEVKDVLQECKSVALKRRKASSRLENLGIPEEELLRQQQELFAKVRPVTTTAAALVVLELARQQQAELAQQEWLQMQQAAEQAHMAATSASAAQQAGSSQDEDDDDDI
;
A
#
# COMPACT_ATOMS: atom_id res chain seq x y z
N MET A 1 -26.60 -32.08 19.98
CA MET A 1 -26.05 -31.34 18.82
C MET A 1 -26.41 -29.88 19.05
N ALA A 2 -25.43 -29.04 19.41
CA ALA A 2 -25.67 -27.61 19.64
C ALA A 2 -25.82 -26.94 18.27
N SER A 3 -27.02 -26.45 17.97
CA SER A 3 -27.28 -25.55 16.84
C SER A 3 -26.60 -24.21 17.13
N SER A 4 -25.47 -23.95 16.46
CA SER A 4 -24.81 -22.66 16.44
C SER A 4 -25.65 -21.67 15.62
N SER A 5 -26.73 -21.17 16.22
CA SER A 5 -27.65 -20.18 15.64
C SER A 5 -27.07 -18.75 15.70
N GLY A 6 -25.75 -18.60 15.58
CA GLY A 6 -25.04 -17.37 15.93
C GLY A 6 -24.38 -16.63 14.78
N ASN A 7 -24.59 -17.06 13.53
CA ASN A 7 -23.85 -16.50 12.38
C ASN A 7 -24.66 -16.29 11.10
N ASP A 8 -25.95 -16.63 11.08
CA ASP A 8 -26.81 -16.41 9.90
C ASP A 8 -27.20 -14.93 9.74
N ASP A 9 -27.23 -14.17 10.83
CA ASP A 9 -27.50 -12.72 10.80
C ASP A 9 -26.36 -11.88 10.20
N ASP A 10 -25.17 -12.47 9.97
CA ASP A 10 -23.96 -11.73 9.57
C ASP A 10 -23.69 -11.75 8.05
N LEU A 11 -24.32 -12.65 7.29
CA LEU A 11 -24.10 -12.79 5.84
C LEU A 11 -25.29 -12.27 5.05
N THR A 12 -25.44 -10.94 5.03
CA THR A 12 -26.45 -10.25 4.21
C THR A 12 -25.82 -9.57 2.99
N ILE A 13 -26.63 -9.38 1.94
CA ILE A 13 -26.21 -8.56 0.80
C ILE A 13 -25.97 -7.11 1.30
N PRO A 14 -24.89 -6.44 0.87
CA PRO A 14 -24.59 -5.08 1.34
C PRO A 14 -25.78 -4.14 1.15
N ARG A 15 -26.17 -3.45 2.24
CA ARG A 15 -27.29 -2.49 2.26
C ARG A 15 -27.23 -1.48 1.13
N ALA A 16 -26.01 -1.05 0.76
CA ALA A 16 -25.79 -0.13 -0.36
C ALA A 16 -26.24 -0.71 -1.71
N ALA A 17 -26.02 -1.99 -1.97
CA ALA A 17 -26.44 -2.66 -3.20
C ALA A 17 -27.97 -2.76 -3.26
N ILE A 18 -28.62 -3.17 -2.16
CA ILE A 18 -30.08 -3.22 -2.06
C ILE A 18 -30.69 -1.82 -2.23
N ASN A 19 -30.13 -0.80 -1.58
CA ASN A 19 -30.59 0.57 -1.73
C ASN A 19 -30.43 1.11 -3.15
N LYS A 20 -29.37 0.71 -3.86
CA LYS A 20 -29.17 1.06 -5.27
C LYS A 20 -30.24 0.38 -6.14
N MET A 21 -30.44 -0.92 -6.00
CA MET A 21 -31.48 -1.67 -6.70
C MET A 21 -32.87 -1.07 -6.48
N ILE A 22 -33.25 -0.75 -5.23
CA ILE A 22 -34.55 -0.13 -4.92
C ILE A 22 -34.71 1.20 -5.66
N LYS A 23 -33.67 2.04 -5.72
CA LYS A 23 -33.74 3.33 -6.42
C LYS A 23 -33.81 3.17 -7.94
N GLU A 24 -33.14 2.17 -8.51
CA GLU A 24 -33.19 1.89 -9.94
C GLU A 24 -34.56 1.34 -10.36
N THR A 25 -35.17 0.49 -9.53
CA THR A 25 -36.52 -0.05 -9.78
C THR A 25 -37.62 0.96 -9.48
N LEU A 26 -37.46 1.79 -8.45
CA LEU A 26 -38.48 2.75 -7.96
C LEU A 26 -37.89 4.18 -7.81
N PRO A 27 -37.64 4.90 -8.92
CA PRO A 27 -36.83 6.12 -8.92
C PRO A 27 -37.41 7.30 -8.12
N ASN A 28 -38.73 7.37 -7.94
CA ASN A 28 -39.41 8.50 -7.31
C ASN A 28 -40.19 8.11 -6.04
N VAL A 29 -39.91 6.94 -5.47
CA VAL A 29 -40.65 6.42 -4.31
C VAL A 29 -39.79 6.49 -3.05
N ARG A 30 -40.34 7.11 -1.99
CA ARG A 30 -39.73 7.04 -0.66
C ARG A 30 -40.05 5.68 -0.04
N VAL A 31 -39.02 4.87 0.18
CA VAL A 31 -39.11 3.58 0.88
C VAL A 31 -38.62 3.75 2.32
N ALA A 32 -39.46 3.35 3.28
CA ALA A 32 -39.17 3.39 4.71
C ALA A 32 -37.94 2.52 5.07
N ASN A 33 -37.26 2.86 6.17
CA ASN A 33 -36.09 2.11 6.60
C ASN A 33 -36.42 0.64 6.89
N ASP A 34 -37.50 0.38 7.62
CA ASP A 34 -37.92 -0.97 7.98
C ASP A 34 -38.27 -1.82 6.75
N ALA A 35 -38.83 -1.20 5.70
CA ALA A 35 -39.08 -1.89 4.44
C ALA A 35 -37.77 -2.25 3.71
N ARG A 36 -36.74 -1.41 3.81
CA ARG A 36 -35.41 -1.72 3.25
C ARG A 36 -34.75 -2.87 4.00
N GLU A 37 -34.86 -2.88 5.33
CA GLU A 37 -34.40 -4.00 6.17
C GLU A 37 -35.13 -5.30 5.81
N LEU A 38 -36.45 -5.24 5.63
CA LEU A 38 -37.22 -6.39 5.21
C LEU A 38 -36.75 -6.94 3.85
N VAL A 39 -36.48 -6.08 2.87
CA VAL A 39 -35.96 -6.52 1.55
C VAL A 39 -34.60 -7.19 1.69
N VAL A 40 -33.71 -6.70 2.56
CA VAL A 40 -32.42 -7.37 2.84
C VAL A 40 -32.64 -8.79 3.34
N ASN A 41 -33.56 -8.96 4.31
CA ASN A 41 -33.89 -10.28 4.87
C ASN A 41 -34.52 -11.19 3.80
N CYS A 42 -35.42 -10.66 2.98
CA CYS A 42 -36.01 -11.42 1.87
C CYS A 42 -34.96 -11.86 0.84
N CYS A 43 -33.92 -11.07 0.58
CA CYS A 43 -32.83 -11.49 -0.31
C CYS A 43 -32.07 -12.69 0.26
N THR A 44 -31.79 -12.70 1.56
CA THR A 44 -31.15 -13.84 2.24
C THR A 44 -32.04 -15.07 2.19
N GLU A 45 -33.32 -14.93 2.54
CA GLU A 45 -34.29 -16.02 2.48
C GLU A 45 -34.45 -16.57 1.06
N PHE A 46 -34.48 -15.71 0.04
CA PHE A 46 -34.56 -16.13 -1.36
C PHE A 46 -33.36 -16.99 -1.77
N ILE A 47 -32.14 -16.61 -1.34
CA ILE A 47 -30.93 -17.41 -1.60
C ILE A 47 -31.07 -18.78 -0.93
N HIS A 48 -31.54 -18.85 0.32
CA HIS A 48 -31.74 -20.13 1.01
C HIS A 48 -32.82 -20.99 0.36
N LEU A 49 -33.94 -20.40 -0.06
CA LEU A 49 -35.03 -21.10 -0.73
C LEU A 49 -34.54 -21.78 -2.02
N VAL A 50 -33.92 -20.99 -2.91
CA VAL A 50 -33.43 -21.51 -4.19
C VAL A 50 -32.29 -22.52 -3.97
N SER A 51 -31.38 -22.26 -3.03
CA SER A 51 -30.27 -23.17 -2.73
C SER A 51 -30.76 -24.51 -2.19
N SER A 52 -31.79 -24.50 -1.35
CA SER A 52 -32.37 -25.72 -0.77
C SER A 52 -33.04 -26.57 -1.84
N GLU A 53 -33.88 -25.96 -2.68
CA GLU A 53 -34.54 -26.66 -3.80
C GLU A 53 -33.51 -27.20 -4.81
N ALA A 54 -32.52 -26.39 -5.18
CA ALA A 54 -31.45 -26.81 -6.10
C ALA A 54 -30.61 -27.96 -5.51
N ASN A 55 -30.39 -27.97 -4.20
CA ASN A 55 -29.70 -29.05 -3.50
C ASN A 55 -30.53 -30.35 -3.52
N GLU A 56 -31.84 -30.27 -3.31
CA GLU A 56 -32.72 -31.45 -3.46
C GLU A 56 -32.68 -32.02 -4.88
N ILE A 57 -32.78 -31.17 -5.90
CA ILE A 57 -32.70 -31.60 -7.31
C ILE A 57 -31.34 -32.22 -7.61
N CYS A 58 -30.26 -31.63 -7.08
CA CYS A 58 -28.91 -32.16 -7.21
C CYS A 58 -28.82 -33.59 -6.64
N ASN A 59 -29.32 -33.80 -5.42
CA ASN A 59 -29.33 -35.09 -4.75
C ASN A 59 -30.20 -36.12 -5.48
N LYS A 60 -31.39 -35.72 -5.96
CA LYS A 60 -32.28 -36.54 -6.80
C LYS A 60 -31.60 -36.96 -8.12
N SER A 61 -30.66 -36.16 -8.63
CA SER A 61 -29.85 -36.47 -9.81
C SER A 61 -28.55 -37.25 -9.50
N GLU A 62 -28.38 -37.75 -8.27
CA GLU A 62 -27.21 -38.49 -7.78
C GLU A 62 -25.86 -37.75 -7.94
N LYS A 63 -25.90 -36.41 -7.91
CA LYS A 63 -24.71 -35.56 -8.02
C LYS A 63 -24.35 -34.95 -6.66
N LYS A 64 -23.05 -34.77 -6.44
CA LYS A 64 -22.49 -34.15 -5.21
C LYS A 64 -22.23 -32.65 -5.35
N THR A 65 -22.41 -32.09 -6.54
CA THR A 65 -22.11 -30.68 -6.82
C THR A 65 -23.30 -30.05 -7.52
N ILE A 66 -23.83 -28.99 -6.93
CA ILE A 66 -24.92 -28.21 -7.50
C ILE A 66 -24.41 -27.56 -8.78
N SER A 67 -25.03 -27.91 -9.90
CA SER A 67 -24.71 -27.36 -11.21
C SER A 67 -25.71 -26.25 -11.58
N PRO A 68 -25.39 -25.36 -12.54
CA PRO A 68 -26.32 -24.32 -12.99
C PRO A 68 -27.68 -24.86 -13.44
N GLU A 69 -27.71 -26.07 -14.00
CA GLU A 69 -28.95 -26.72 -14.43
C GLU A 69 -29.88 -27.03 -13.24
N HIS A 70 -29.31 -27.40 -12.09
CA HIS A 70 -30.12 -27.67 -10.89
C HIS A 70 -30.78 -26.39 -10.37
N VAL A 71 -30.10 -25.24 -10.50
CA VAL A 71 -30.66 -23.94 -10.12
C VAL A 71 -31.76 -23.51 -11.10
N ILE A 72 -31.58 -23.74 -12.40
CA ILE A 72 -32.61 -23.44 -13.41
C ILE A 72 -33.87 -24.27 -13.13
N ASN A 73 -33.72 -25.57 -12.87
CA ASN A 73 -34.85 -26.45 -12.55
C ASN A 73 -35.51 -26.08 -11.21
N ALA A 74 -34.73 -25.63 -10.22
CA ALA A 74 -35.26 -25.14 -8.95
C ALA A 74 -36.12 -23.90 -9.16
N LEU A 75 -35.67 -22.95 -9.98
CA LEU A 75 -36.45 -21.76 -10.32
C LEU A 75 -37.76 -22.13 -11.03
N GLU A 76 -37.75 -23.11 -11.92
CA GLU A 76 -38.97 -23.61 -12.57
C GLU A 76 -39.93 -24.27 -11.57
N SER A 77 -39.42 -25.16 -10.70
CA SER A 77 -40.18 -25.86 -9.65
C SER A 77 -40.85 -24.88 -8.67
N LEU A 78 -40.13 -23.83 -8.27
CA LEU A 78 -40.61 -22.79 -7.35
C LEU A 78 -41.56 -21.77 -8.00
N GLY A 79 -41.80 -21.86 -9.31
CA GLY A 79 -42.71 -20.95 -10.03
C GLY A 79 -42.07 -19.66 -10.53
N PHE A 80 -40.74 -19.55 -10.50
CA PHE A 80 -39.97 -18.41 -11.04
C PHE A 80 -39.59 -18.58 -12.52
N GLY A 81 -40.45 -19.23 -13.31
CA GLY A 81 -40.18 -19.54 -14.72
C GLY A 81 -39.86 -18.32 -15.59
N SER A 82 -40.40 -17.15 -15.23
CA SER A 82 -40.11 -15.87 -15.91
C SER A 82 -38.63 -15.44 -15.81
N TYR A 83 -37.90 -15.90 -14.80
CA TYR A 83 -36.49 -15.54 -14.59
C TYR A 83 -35.53 -16.38 -15.44
N ILE A 84 -35.98 -17.55 -15.93
CA ILE A 84 -35.11 -18.55 -16.57
C ILE A 84 -34.37 -17.98 -17.79
N THR A 85 -35.03 -17.13 -18.58
CA THR A 85 -34.44 -16.55 -19.79
C THR A 85 -33.21 -15.70 -19.45
N GLU A 86 -33.35 -14.74 -18.55
CA GLU A 86 -32.24 -13.87 -18.12
C GLU A 86 -31.14 -14.65 -17.41
N VAL A 87 -31.51 -15.65 -16.59
CA VAL A 87 -30.54 -16.53 -15.92
C VAL A 87 -29.71 -17.34 -16.93
N LYS A 88 -30.32 -17.82 -18.02
CA LYS A 88 -29.60 -18.52 -19.10
C LYS A 88 -28.63 -17.61 -19.83
N ASP A 89 -28.98 -16.35 -20.04
CA ASP A 89 -28.09 -15.37 -20.68
C ASP A 89 -26.86 -15.11 -19.79
N VAL A 90 -27.06 -14.89 -18.49
CA VAL A 90 -25.97 -14.75 -17.51
C VAL A 90 -25.09 -16.00 -17.47
N LEU A 91 -25.68 -17.20 -17.54
CA LEU A 91 -24.93 -18.45 -17.60
C LEU A 91 -24.03 -18.54 -18.84
N GLN A 92 -24.52 -18.09 -20.00
CA GLN A 92 -23.70 -18.05 -21.22
C GLN A 92 -22.54 -17.06 -21.11
N GLU A 93 -22.79 -15.89 -20.53
CA GLU A 93 -21.72 -14.92 -20.26
C GLU A 93 -20.66 -15.50 -19.32
N CYS A 94 -21.07 -16.11 -18.21
CA CYS A 94 -20.17 -16.78 -17.27
C CYS A 94 -19.30 -17.86 -17.96
N LYS A 95 -19.89 -18.66 -18.85
CA LYS A 95 -19.15 -19.66 -19.65
C LYS A 95 -18.14 -18.99 -20.58
N SER A 96 -18.51 -17.89 -21.22
CA SER A 96 -17.63 -17.11 -22.10
C SER A 96 -16.44 -16.53 -21.33
N VAL A 97 -16.68 -15.93 -20.16
CA VAL A 97 -15.63 -15.38 -19.29
C VAL A 97 -14.68 -16.48 -18.82
N ALA A 98 -15.21 -17.62 -18.35
CA ALA A 98 -14.39 -18.76 -17.94
C ALA A 98 -13.53 -19.30 -19.10
N LEU A 99 -14.07 -19.36 -20.32
CA LEU A 99 -13.35 -19.78 -21.51
C LEU A 99 -12.22 -18.79 -21.86
N LYS A 100 -12.48 -17.48 -21.82
CA LYS A 100 -11.47 -16.45 -22.07
C LYS A 100 -10.32 -16.55 -21.06
N ARG A 101 -10.64 -16.72 -19.78
CA ARG A 101 -9.63 -16.90 -18.72
C ARG A 101 -8.77 -18.15 -18.95
N ARG A 102 -9.38 -19.28 -19.31
CA ARG A 102 -8.65 -20.52 -19.62
C ARG A 102 -7.71 -20.34 -20.82
N LYS A 103 -8.16 -19.67 -21.89
CA LYS A 103 -7.33 -19.36 -23.06
C LYS A 103 -6.18 -18.42 -22.71
N ALA A 104 -6.40 -17.42 -21.85
CA ALA A 104 -5.36 -16.51 -21.38
C ALA A 104 -4.27 -17.26 -20.57
N SER A 105 -4.66 -18.13 -19.64
CA SER A 105 -3.71 -18.97 -18.88
C SER A 105 -2.91 -19.87 -19.81
N SER A 106 -3.60 -20.56 -20.74
CA SER A 106 -2.94 -21.44 -21.71
C SER A 106 -1.96 -20.68 -22.61
N ARG A 107 -2.26 -19.44 -23.01
CA ARG A 107 -1.30 -18.60 -23.75
C ARG A 107 -0.10 -18.19 -22.89
N LEU A 108 -0.31 -17.91 -21.61
CA LEU A 108 0.76 -17.56 -20.68
C LEU A 108 1.71 -18.74 -20.42
N GLU A 109 1.16 -19.95 -20.35
CA GLU A 109 1.96 -21.18 -20.17
C GLU A 109 2.69 -21.59 -21.46
N ASN A 110 2.15 -21.21 -22.63
CA ASN A 110 2.71 -21.53 -23.95
C ASN A 110 3.20 -20.29 -24.70
N LEU A 111 3.86 -19.35 -24.01
CA LEU A 111 4.31 -18.07 -24.61
C LEU A 111 5.32 -18.21 -25.75
N GLY A 112 5.88 -19.41 -25.97
CA GLY A 112 6.88 -19.68 -27.01
C GLY A 112 8.25 -19.04 -26.74
N ILE A 113 8.34 -18.16 -25.73
CA ILE A 113 9.59 -17.62 -25.19
C ILE A 113 9.96 -18.51 -23.99
N PRO A 114 11.14 -19.14 -23.99
CA PRO A 114 11.58 -19.95 -22.85
C PRO A 114 11.73 -19.08 -21.60
N GLU A 115 11.44 -19.67 -20.44
CA GLU A 115 11.52 -19.00 -19.13
C GLU A 115 12.88 -18.34 -18.89
N GLU A 116 13.96 -18.97 -19.37
CA GLU A 116 15.33 -18.44 -19.29
C GLU A 116 15.49 -17.08 -19.99
N GLU A 117 14.90 -16.92 -21.17
CA GLU A 117 14.97 -15.67 -21.93
C GLU A 117 14.11 -14.57 -21.28
N LEU A 118 12.96 -14.94 -20.71
CA LEU A 118 12.14 -14.02 -19.91
C LEU A 118 12.87 -13.55 -18.65
N LEU A 119 13.56 -14.45 -17.95
CA LEU A 119 14.36 -14.13 -16.77
C LEU A 119 15.52 -13.20 -17.13
N ARG A 120 16.22 -13.47 -18.24
CA ARG A 120 17.28 -12.60 -18.74
C ARG A 120 16.76 -11.19 -19.02
N GLN A 121 15.63 -11.06 -19.72
CA GLN A 121 15.01 -9.76 -20.00
C GLN A 121 14.63 -9.02 -18.71
N GLN A 122 14.04 -9.72 -17.73
CA GLN A 122 13.72 -9.14 -16.42
C GLN A 122 14.97 -8.65 -15.69
N GLN A 123 16.05 -9.44 -15.67
CA GLN A 123 17.31 -9.06 -15.04
C GLN A 123 17.97 -7.86 -15.72
N GLU A 124 17.90 -7.77 -17.05
CA GLU A 124 18.40 -6.62 -17.80
C GLU A 124 17.63 -5.34 -17.45
N LEU A 125 16.30 -5.42 -17.34
CA LEU A 125 15.47 -4.29 -16.88
C LEU A 125 15.87 -3.85 -15.46
N PHE A 126 16.04 -4.79 -14.53
CA PHE A 126 16.53 -4.45 -13.18
C PHE A 126 17.95 -3.87 -13.20
N ALA A 127 18.84 -4.38 -14.06
CA ALA A 127 20.18 -3.85 -14.23
C ALA A 127 20.17 -2.41 -14.80
N LYS A 128 19.23 -2.06 -15.68
CA LYS A 128 19.08 -0.69 -16.20
C LYS A 128 18.60 0.31 -15.15
N VAL A 129 17.80 -0.13 -14.18
CA VAL A 129 17.27 0.75 -13.12
C VAL A 129 18.25 0.89 -11.94
N ARG A 130 19.08 -0.13 -11.65
CA ARG A 130 20.08 -0.13 -10.56
C ARG A 130 21.14 1.00 -10.60
N PRO A 131 21.75 1.39 -11.74
CA PRO A 131 22.76 2.43 -11.74
C PRO A 131 22.18 3.79 -11.38
N VAL A 132 20.92 4.10 -11.72
CA VAL A 132 20.30 5.41 -11.46
C VAL A 132 20.17 5.69 -9.96
N THR A 133 19.90 4.68 -9.14
CA THR A 133 19.80 4.85 -7.67
C THR A 133 21.17 4.89 -7.01
N THR A 134 22.09 4.02 -7.43
CA THR A 134 23.43 3.93 -6.82
C THR A 134 24.32 5.11 -7.20
N THR A 135 24.29 5.61 -8.43
CA THR A 135 25.14 6.74 -8.83
C THR A 135 24.67 8.06 -8.20
N ALA A 136 23.36 8.29 -8.10
CA ALA A 136 22.84 9.49 -7.46
C ALA A 136 23.19 9.52 -5.96
N ALA A 137 23.02 8.39 -5.25
CA ALA A 137 23.40 8.30 -3.85
C ALA A 137 24.92 8.45 -3.63
N ALA A 138 25.74 7.81 -4.49
CA ALA A 138 27.20 7.91 -4.39
C ALA A 138 27.72 9.33 -4.65
N LEU A 139 27.14 10.07 -5.60
CA LEU A 139 27.53 11.45 -5.88
C LEU A 139 27.19 12.39 -4.71
N VAL A 140 26.04 12.19 -4.04
CA VAL A 140 25.66 12.97 -2.86
C VAL A 140 26.63 12.73 -1.69
N VAL A 141 27.03 11.48 -1.46
CA VAL A 141 28.01 11.16 -0.39
C VAL A 141 29.37 11.80 -0.66
N LEU A 142 29.81 11.81 -1.93
CA LEU A 142 31.10 12.38 -2.29
C LEU A 142 31.12 13.91 -2.14
N GLU A 143 30.03 14.61 -2.51
CA GLU A 143 29.94 16.06 -2.34
C GLU A 143 29.87 16.45 -0.86
N LEU A 144 29.13 15.69 -0.05
CA LEU A 144 29.04 15.94 1.40
C LEU A 144 30.42 15.79 2.09
N ALA A 145 31.19 14.75 1.70
CA ALA A 145 32.54 14.56 2.20
C ALA A 145 33.48 15.73 1.85
N ARG A 146 33.35 16.29 0.63
CA ARG A 146 34.12 17.46 0.19
C ARG A 146 33.76 18.72 0.99
N GLN A 147 32.48 18.91 1.27
CA GLN A 147 32.00 20.07 2.03
C GLN A 147 32.48 20.02 3.49
N GLN A 148 32.47 18.84 4.12
CA GLN A 148 32.96 18.66 5.48
C GLN A 148 34.47 18.94 5.60
N GLN A 149 35.28 18.53 4.62
CA GLN A 149 36.70 18.88 4.59
C GLN A 149 36.94 20.38 4.46
N ALA A 150 36.14 21.07 3.65
CA ALA A 150 36.23 22.52 3.51
C ALA A 150 35.87 23.26 4.81
N GLU A 151 34.86 22.79 5.55
CA GLU A 151 34.48 23.35 6.84
C GLU A 151 35.56 23.16 7.90
N LEU A 152 36.18 21.98 7.97
CA LEU A 152 37.29 21.73 8.89
C LEU A 152 38.49 22.65 8.59
N ALA A 153 38.85 22.78 7.30
CA ALA A 153 39.93 23.68 6.90
C ALA A 153 39.65 25.14 7.26
N GLN A 154 38.39 25.60 7.16
CA GLN A 154 37.99 26.94 7.59
C GLN A 154 38.11 27.13 9.10
N GLN A 155 37.71 26.13 9.89
CA GLN A 155 37.83 26.17 11.36
C GLN A 155 39.29 26.21 11.80
N GLU A 156 40.15 25.36 11.21
CA GLU A 156 41.58 25.36 11.50
C GLU A 156 42.23 26.71 11.17
N TRP A 157 41.86 27.30 10.03
CA TRP A 157 42.35 28.62 9.64
C TRP A 157 41.95 29.73 10.62
N LEU A 158 40.68 29.74 11.06
CA LEU A 158 40.19 30.69 12.07
C LEU A 158 40.88 30.52 13.41
N GLN A 159 41.09 29.27 13.87
CA GLN A 159 41.84 29.01 15.09
C GLN A 159 43.27 29.52 14.99
N MET A 160 43.94 29.31 13.85
CA MET A 160 45.29 29.81 13.63
C MET A 160 45.34 31.35 13.68
N GLN A 161 44.36 32.03 13.07
CA GLN A 161 44.27 33.49 13.11
C GLN A 161 44.09 34.01 14.54
N GLN A 162 43.17 33.41 15.31
CA GLN A 162 42.95 33.77 16.72
C GLN A 162 44.19 33.51 17.58
N ALA A 163 44.88 32.39 17.36
CA ALA A 163 46.12 32.08 18.07
C ALA A 163 47.22 33.10 17.75
N ALA A 164 47.32 33.53 16.49
CA ALA A 164 48.25 34.58 16.07
C ALA A 164 47.91 35.94 16.70
N GLU A 165 46.62 36.32 16.76
CA GLU A 165 46.16 37.55 17.41
C GLU A 165 46.41 37.53 18.93
N GLN A 166 46.16 36.40 19.59
CA GLN A 166 46.45 36.23 21.02
C GLN A 166 47.96 36.32 21.31
N ALA A 167 48.80 35.71 20.47
CA ALA A 167 50.25 35.81 20.60
C ALA A 167 50.74 37.26 20.41
N HIS A 168 50.18 38.00 19.45
CA HIS A 168 50.49 39.40 19.23
C HIS A 168 50.06 40.27 20.43
N MET A 169 48.84 40.08 20.94
CA MET A 169 48.32 40.78 22.13
C MET A 169 49.19 40.52 23.37
N ALA A 170 49.60 39.27 23.62
CA ALA A 170 50.48 38.91 24.72
C ALA A 170 51.88 39.55 24.63
N ALA A 171 52.43 39.65 23.41
CA ALA A 171 53.71 40.33 23.20
C ALA A 171 53.62 41.85 23.45
N THR A 172 52.53 42.50 23.00
CA THR A 172 52.31 43.93 23.23
C THR A 172 52.04 44.27 24.70
N SER A 173 51.32 43.42 25.45
CA SER A 173 51.04 43.64 26.87
C SER A 173 52.27 43.36 27.75
N ALA A 174 53.10 42.38 27.39
CA ALA A 174 54.40 42.15 28.05
C ALA A 174 55.34 43.37 27.90
N SER A 175 55.37 43.99 26.71
CA SER A 175 56.17 45.18 26.47
C SER A 175 55.64 46.42 27.21
N ALA A 176 54.32 46.57 27.35
CA ALA A 176 53.71 47.64 28.15
C ALA A 176 53.93 47.46 29.67
N ALA A 177 53.94 46.22 30.17
CA ALA A 177 54.27 45.93 31.57
C ALA A 177 55.75 46.26 31.91
N GLN A 178 56.64 46.18 30.92
CA GLN A 178 58.06 46.54 31.09
C GLN A 178 58.31 48.06 31.10
N GLN A 179 57.44 48.87 30.48
CA GLN A 179 57.52 50.34 30.52
C GLN A 179 56.88 50.97 31.76
N ALA A 180 55.97 50.28 32.45
CA ALA A 180 55.36 50.75 33.69
C ALA A 180 56.22 50.49 34.95
N GLY A 181 57.35 49.77 34.82
CA GLY A 181 58.25 49.42 35.93
C GLY A 181 59.48 50.34 36.09
N SER A 182 59.64 51.39 35.28
CA SER A 182 60.84 52.25 35.29
C SER A 182 60.57 53.70 35.70
N SER A 183 59.97 53.92 36.87
CA SER A 183 59.89 55.27 37.47
C SER A 183 59.74 55.21 38.99
N GLN A 184 60.89 55.27 39.70
CA GLN A 184 61.16 55.84 41.05
C GLN A 184 62.51 55.25 41.53
N ASP A 185 63.62 55.97 41.32
CA ASP A 185 64.28 56.93 42.25
C ASP A 185 64.93 56.16 43.41
N GLU A 186 66.26 55.91 43.40
CA GLU A 186 67.36 56.80 43.83
C GLU A 186 67.27 57.25 45.31
N ASP A 187 68.44 57.36 45.93
CA ASP A 187 68.77 57.79 47.30
C ASP A 187 68.75 56.67 48.37
N ASP A 188 69.73 56.52 49.24
CA ASP A 188 71.09 57.05 49.37
C ASP A 188 71.73 56.27 50.54
N ASP A 189 73.04 56.18 50.49
CA ASP A 189 73.99 56.22 51.63
C ASP A 189 73.90 55.26 52.85
N ASP A 190 75.05 54.59 52.99
CA ASP A 190 75.98 54.65 54.13
C ASP A 190 76.11 53.48 55.13
N ASP A 191 77.37 53.04 55.11
CA ASP A 191 78.27 52.67 56.21
C ASP A 191 78.22 51.32 56.94
N ILE A 192 79.37 50.65 56.75
CA ILE A 192 80.19 49.79 57.65
C ILE A 192 79.95 48.27 57.71
#